data_AF-A0A7Y3FBJ9-F1
#
_entry.id   AF-A0A7Y3FBJ9-F1
#
_cell.length_a   1.000
_cell.length_b   1.000
_cell.length_c   1.000
_cell.angle_alpha   90.00
_cell.angle_beta   90.00
_cell.angle_gamma   90.00
#
_symmetry.space_group_name_H-M   'P 1'
#
loop_
_entity.id
_entity.type
_entity.pdbx_description
1 polymer ?
#
loop_
_entity_poly.entity_id
_entity_poly.type
_entity_poly.pdbx_seq_one_letter_code
_entity_poly.pdbx_strand_id
1 'polypeptide(L)'
;MDVIKELASNDKAYRSLTQSWFKNSPLLEIIQKARSLGMKLIITTDHGTINVKQPSKVIGDRETSLNLRYKTGRSLSYDARDVLEAKDPSRINLPSITMSSSFIFAKNDLFFAYPNNYNHYVSYFRNTYQHGGVSLEEMIIPFVVLQPR
;
A
#
# COMPACT_ATOMS: atom_id res chain seq x y z
N MET A 1 13.84 -11.78 -1.61
CA MET A 1 13.26 -10.42 -1.50
C MET A 1 14.33 -9.34 -1.32
N ASP A 2 15.53 -9.69 -0.86
CA ASP A 2 16.60 -8.71 -0.57
C ASP A 2 17.11 -7.99 -1.81
N VAL A 3 17.25 -8.69 -2.94
CA VAL A 3 17.71 -8.10 -4.21
C VAL A 3 16.80 -6.96 -4.69
N ILE A 4 15.47 -7.09 -4.57
CA ILE A 4 14.55 -6.02 -4.98
C ILE A 4 14.59 -4.84 -4.00
N LYS A 5 14.71 -5.10 -2.69
CA LYS A 5 14.90 -4.02 -1.70
C LYS A 5 16.19 -3.24 -1.96
N GLU A 6 17.28 -3.93 -2.30
CA GLU A 6 18.57 -3.30 -2.61
C GLU A 6 18.50 -2.48 -3.91
N LEU A 7 17.91 -3.05 -4.96
CA LEU A 7 17.79 -2.40 -6.26
C LEU A 7 16.81 -1.22 -6.26
N ALA A 8 15.82 -1.21 -5.37
CA ALA A 8 14.81 -0.17 -5.26
C ALA A 8 14.92 0.64 -3.96
N SER A 9 16.14 0.99 -3.55
CA SER A 9 16.43 1.67 -2.30
C SER A 9 15.84 3.10 -2.16
N ASN A 10 15.36 3.71 -3.24
CA ASN A 10 14.68 5.01 -3.24
C ASN A 10 13.70 5.14 -4.42
N ASP A 11 12.91 6.22 -4.46
CA ASP A 11 11.84 6.40 -5.45
C ASP A 11 12.36 6.47 -6.89
N LYS A 12 13.54 7.05 -7.11
CA LYS A 12 14.15 7.10 -8.45
C LYS A 12 14.51 5.70 -8.92
N ALA A 13 15.15 4.91 -8.06
CA ALA A 13 15.55 3.55 -8.36
C ALA A 13 14.32 2.64 -8.58
N TYR A 14 13.30 2.76 -7.72
CA TYR A 14 12.03 2.04 -7.87
C TYR A 14 11.36 2.37 -9.21
N ARG A 15 11.19 3.65 -9.56
CA ARG A 15 10.63 4.06 -10.86
C ARG A 15 11.44 3.55 -12.04
N SER A 16 12.76 3.59 -11.95
CA SER A 16 13.65 3.07 -13.00
C SER A 16 13.46 1.56 -13.19
N LEU A 17 13.37 0.81 -12.09
CA LEU A 17 13.13 -0.63 -12.12
C LEU A 17 11.75 -0.94 -12.70
N THR A 18 10.69 -0.25 -12.26
CA THR A 18 9.33 -0.41 -12.78
C THR A 18 9.26 -0.09 -14.28
N GLN A 19 9.95 0.97 -14.73
CA GLN A 19 10.01 1.30 -16.15
C GLN A 19 10.72 0.21 -16.96
N SER A 20 11.83 -0.31 -16.45
CA SER A 20 12.56 -1.41 -17.08
C SER A 20 11.70 -2.67 -17.17
N TRP A 21 11.02 -3.03 -16.08
CA TRP A 21 10.06 -4.13 -16.06
C TRP A 21 8.96 -3.91 -17.11
N PHE A 22 8.32 -2.73 -17.13
CA PHE A 22 7.21 -2.44 -18.06
C PHE A 22 7.63 -2.57 -19.52
N LYS A 23 8.82 -2.07 -19.89
CA LYS A 23 9.35 -2.18 -21.25
C LYS A 23 9.58 -3.63 -21.70
N ASN A 24 9.80 -4.53 -20.75
CA ASN A 24 10.10 -5.94 -20.99
C ASN A 24 8.99 -6.88 -20.51
N SER A 25 7.79 -6.36 -20.18
CA SER A 25 6.69 -7.17 -19.65
C SER A 25 5.63 -7.46 -20.71
N PRO A 26 4.91 -8.59 -20.57
CA PRO A 26 3.77 -8.90 -21.44
C PRO A 26 2.67 -7.83 -21.45
N LEU A 27 2.63 -6.95 -20.44
CA LEU A 27 1.65 -5.86 -20.38
C LEU A 27 1.81 -4.89 -21.56
N LEU A 28 3.04 -4.56 -21.95
CA LEU A 28 3.28 -3.68 -23.10
C LEU A 28 2.81 -4.35 -24.40
N GLU A 29 3.06 -5.65 -24.56
CA GLU A 29 2.59 -6.43 -25.70
C GLU A 29 1.06 -6.47 -25.78
N ILE A 30 0.39 -6.65 -24.64
CA ILE A 30 -1.08 -6.60 -24.54
C ILE A 30 -1.61 -5.23 -25.00
N ILE A 31 -0.99 -4.14 -24.55
CA ILE A 31 -1.37 -2.77 -24.95
C ILE A 31 -1.22 -2.59 -26.46
N GLN A 32 -0.12 -3.05 -27.04
CA GLN A 32 0.12 -2.99 -28.49
C GLN A 32 -0.88 -3.85 -29.28
N LYS A 33 -1.22 -5.04 -28.77
CA LYS A 33 -2.18 -5.94 -29.41
C LYS A 33 -3.58 -5.35 -29.39
N ALA A 34 -4.03 -4.82 -28.25
CA ALA A 34 -5.31 -4.15 -28.13
C ALA A 34 -5.43 -2.97 -29.11
N ARG A 35 -4.36 -2.18 -29.28
CA ARG A 35 -4.29 -1.15 -30.32
C ARG A 35 -4.51 -1.72 -31.72
N SER A 36 -3.84 -2.82 -32.08
CA SER A 36 -3.99 -3.45 -33.41
C SER A 36 -5.40 -3.99 -33.67
N LEU A 37 -6.14 -4.33 -32.60
CA LEU A 37 -7.52 -4.80 -32.67
C LEU A 37 -8.54 -3.65 -32.63
N GLY A 38 -8.10 -2.39 -32.63
CA GLY A 38 -9.00 -1.24 -32.55
C GLY A 38 -9.73 -1.12 -31.20
N MET A 39 -9.16 -1.68 -30.13
CA MET A 39 -9.79 -1.66 -28.81
C MET A 39 -9.49 -0.34 -28.07
N LYS A 40 -10.53 0.24 -27.45
CA LYS A 40 -10.37 1.26 -26.42
C LYS A 40 -9.83 0.60 -25.15
N LEU A 41 -8.74 1.14 -24.61
CA LEU A 41 -8.17 0.66 -23.35
C LEU A 41 -8.45 1.64 -22.22
N ILE A 42 -8.76 1.09 -21.05
CA ILE A 42 -8.80 1.81 -19.78
C ILE A 42 -7.73 1.19 -18.90
N ILE A 43 -6.75 1.97 -18.46
CA ILE A 43 -5.63 1.52 -17.64
C ILE A 43 -5.68 2.29 -16.32
N THR A 44 -5.70 1.56 -15.21
CA THR A 44 -5.73 2.11 -13.86
C THR A 44 -5.11 1.12 -12.87
N THR A 45 -5.13 1.45 -11.57
CA THR A 45 -4.67 0.61 -10.46
C THR A 45 -5.64 0.79 -9.30
N ASP A 46 -5.67 -0.16 -8.38
CA ASP A 46 -6.47 -0.09 -7.16
C ASP A 46 -5.86 0.89 -6.13
N HIS A 47 -4.53 0.91 -6.03
CA HIS A 47 -3.78 1.83 -5.19
C HIS A 47 -2.37 2.06 -5.75
N GLY A 48 -1.67 3.04 -5.18
CA GLY A 48 -0.22 3.19 -5.35
C GLY A 48 0.56 2.57 -4.19
N THR A 49 1.81 3.00 -4.01
CA THR A 49 2.69 2.49 -2.95
C THR A 49 3.62 3.60 -2.48
N ILE A 50 4.02 3.55 -1.21
CA ILE A 50 4.93 4.52 -0.59
C ILE A 50 6.09 3.80 0.10
N ASN A 51 7.27 4.42 0.05
CA ASN A 51 8.43 4.01 0.82
C ASN A 51 8.25 4.40 2.29
N VAL A 52 8.09 3.41 3.18
CA VAL A 52 7.81 3.64 4.60
C VAL A 52 9.10 3.85 5.39
N LYS A 53 9.09 4.81 6.33
CA LYS A 53 10.31 5.21 7.06
C LYS A 53 10.12 5.23 8.57
N GLN A 54 8.96 5.73 9.01
CA GLN A 54 8.71 6.02 10.40
C GLN A 54 7.87 4.90 11.02
N PRO A 55 8.36 4.20 12.06
CA PRO A 55 7.54 3.21 12.74
C PRO A 55 6.56 3.89 13.70
N SER A 56 5.32 3.40 13.72
CA SER A 56 4.31 3.72 14.73
C SER A 56 3.98 2.47 15.52
N LYS A 57 3.96 2.58 16.86
CA LYS A 57 3.65 1.45 17.72
C LYS A 57 2.16 1.16 17.68
N VAL A 58 1.80 -0.09 17.49
CA VAL A 58 0.43 -0.57 17.63
C VAL A 58 0.38 -1.81 18.52
N ILE A 59 -0.59 -1.84 19.41
CA ILE A 59 -0.94 -3.04 20.19
C ILE A 59 -2.34 -3.45 19.75
N GLY A 60 -2.50 -4.73 19.44
CA GLY A 60 -3.79 -5.30 19.07
C GLY A 60 -3.93 -6.70 19.65
N ASP A 61 -5.15 -7.22 19.59
CA ASP A 61 -5.47 -8.60 19.94
C ASP A 61 -4.93 -9.61 18.91
N ARG A 62 -5.14 -10.91 19.15
CA ARG A 62 -4.73 -11.98 18.23
C ARG A 62 -5.47 -11.95 16.89
N GLU A 63 -6.66 -11.36 16.85
CA GLU A 63 -7.48 -11.23 15.63
C GLU A 63 -7.02 -10.03 14.77
N THR A 64 -6.08 -9.23 15.26
CA THR A 64 -5.62 -8.03 14.58
C THR A 64 -4.91 -8.39 13.27
N SER A 65 -5.27 -7.70 12.18
CA SER A 65 -4.73 -7.98 10.85
C SER A 65 -3.20 -7.83 10.78
N LEU A 66 -2.57 -8.52 9.82
CA LEU A 66 -1.11 -8.54 9.67
C LEU A 66 -0.55 -7.36 8.86
N ASN A 67 -1.38 -6.63 8.12
CA ASN A 67 -0.94 -5.54 7.24
C ASN A 67 -0.19 -4.45 8.03
N LEU A 68 0.86 -3.86 7.44
CA LEU A 68 1.74 -2.90 8.10
C LEU A 68 1.22 -1.46 8.03
N ARG A 69 0.25 -1.20 7.17
CA ARG A 69 -0.25 0.12 6.84
C ARG A 69 -1.70 0.34 7.30
N TYR A 70 -2.47 -0.73 7.46
CA TYR A 70 -3.72 -0.69 8.20
C TYR A 70 -3.79 -1.82 9.22
N LYS A 71 -4.54 -1.59 10.30
CA LYS A 71 -4.95 -2.63 11.24
C LYS A 71 -6.47 -2.62 11.40
N THR A 72 -7.04 -3.81 11.56
CA THR A 72 -8.42 -3.98 11.99
C THR A 72 -8.46 -4.92 13.18
N GLY A 73 -9.29 -4.62 14.18
CA GLY A 73 -9.35 -5.34 15.45
C GLY A 73 -10.36 -4.72 16.40
N ARG A 74 -10.71 -5.42 17.49
CA ARG A 74 -11.69 -4.93 18.48
C ARG A 74 -11.06 -3.98 19.50
N SER A 75 -9.79 -4.22 19.82
CA SER A 75 -9.05 -3.44 20.81
C SER A 75 -7.68 -3.12 20.27
N LEU A 76 -7.53 -1.88 19.77
CA LEU A 76 -6.29 -1.36 19.24
C LEU A 76 -5.81 -0.20 20.11
N SER A 77 -4.53 -0.19 20.46
CA SER A 77 -3.86 0.94 21.11
C SER A 77 -2.76 1.47 20.18
N TYR A 78 -2.80 2.77 19.91
CA TYR A 78 -1.96 3.47 18.93
C TYR A 78 -1.89 4.96 19.28
N ASP A 79 -0.96 5.70 18.66
CA ASP A 79 -0.96 7.18 18.72
C ASP A 79 -1.98 7.72 17.72
N ALA A 80 -3.00 8.45 18.20
CA ALA A 80 -4.05 9.02 17.36
C ALA A 80 -3.51 10.01 16.30
N ARG A 81 -2.34 10.62 16.54
CA ARG A 81 -1.70 11.52 15.57
C ARG A 81 -1.19 10.80 14.34
N ASP A 82 -0.85 9.51 14.48
CA ASP A 82 -0.25 8.70 13.42
C ASP A 82 -1.28 8.05 12.49
N VAL A 83 -2.56 8.02 12.89
CA VAL A 83 -3.58 7.20 12.20
C VAL A 83 -4.82 7.97 11.77
N LEU A 84 -5.40 7.57 10.65
CA LEU A 84 -6.81 7.83 10.35
C LEU A 84 -7.62 6.65 10.91
N GLU A 85 -8.52 6.92 11.85
CA GLU A 85 -9.38 5.90 12.48
C GLU A 85 -10.76 5.89 11.84
N ALA A 86 -11.24 4.70 11.51
CA ALA A 86 -12.62 4.41 11.15
C ALA A 86 -13.25 3.51 12.24
N LYS A 87 -13.92 4.14 13.20
CA LYS A 87 -14.64 3.45 14.29
C LYS A 87 -15.81 2.61 13.80
N ASP A 88 -16.46 3.09 12.74
CA ASP A 88 -17.53 2.39 12.05
C ASP A 88 -17.08 2.17 10.59
N PRO A 89 -16.48 1.01 10.27
CA PRO A 89 -15.95 0.72 8.95
C PRO A 89 -17.01 0.79 7.84
N SER A 90 -18.27 0.51 8.18
CA SER A 90 -19.37 0.52 7.23
C SER A 90 -19.60 1.90 6.59
N ARG A 91 -19.31 2.99 7.32
CA ARG A 91 -19.44 4.37 6.83
C ARG A 91 -18.48 4.71 5.68
N ILE A 92 -17.41 3.94 5.54
CA ILE A 92 -16.45 4.05 4.44
C ILE A 92 -16.48 2.81 3.54
N ASN A 93 -17.60 2.07 3.55
CA ASN A 93 -17.84 0.88 2.73
C ASN A 93 -16.84 -0.27 3.00
N LEU A 94 -16.29 -0.36 4.21
CA LEU A 94 -15.46 -1.48 4.63
C LEU A 94 -16.26 -2.50 5.43
N PRO A 95 -15.89 -3.80 5.35
CA PRO A 95 -16.56 -4.84 6.12
C PRO A 95 -16.24 -4.69 7.60
N SER A 96 -17.26 -4.87 8.44
CA SER A 96 -17.09 -5.01 9.88
C SER A 96 -16.88 -6.49 10.20
N ILE A 97 -15.64 -6.89 10.52
CA ILE A 97 -15.32 -8.28 10.90
C ILE A 97 -16.14 -8.69 12.12
N THR A 98 -16.28 -7.77 13.08
CA THR A 98 -17.23 -7.87 14.19
C THR A 98 -17.91 -6.52 14.41
N MET A 99 -19.03 -6.50 15.13
CA MET A 99 -19.78 -5.27 15.41
C MET A 99 -18.96 -4.20 16.16
N SER A 100 -17.88 -4.59 16.83
CA SER A 100 -16.98 -3.68 17.56
C SER A 100 -15.61 -3.49 16.89
N SER A 101 -15.39 -4.03 15.70
CA SER A 101 -14.10 -3.89 15.00
C SER A 101 -13.97 -2.49 14.40
N SER A 102 -12.83 -1.85 14.66
CA SER A 102 -12.44 -0.61 13.99
C SER A 102 -11.38 -0.87 12.93
N PHE A 103 -11.15 0.10 12.06
CA PHE A 103 -9.96 0.16 11.22
C PHE A 103 -9.11 1.37 11.60
N ILE A 104 -7.79 1.19 11.58
CA ILE A 104 -6.84 2.30 11.61
C ILE A 104 -5.93 2.21 10.39
N PHE A 105 -5.64 3.35 9.79
CA PHE A 105 -4.76 3.48 8.64
C PHE A 105 -3.60 4.40 9.00
N ALA A 106 -2.37 3.96 8.78
CA ALA A 106 -1.18 4.77 9.00
C ALA A 106 -1.14 5.93 8.00
N LYS A 107 -0.87 7.15 8.48
CA LYS A 107 -0.72 8.33 7.63
C LYS A 107 0.67 8.40 7.02
N ASN A 108 0.82 9.08 5.88
CA ASN A 108 2.13 9.44 5.31
C ASN A 108 3.06 8.22 5.15
N ASP A 109 4.34 8.32 5.51
CA ASP A 109 5.32 7.23 5.44
C ASP A 109 5.41 6.37 6.72
N LEU A 110 4.38 6.43 7.58
CA LEU A 110 4.31 5.66 8.83
C LEU A 110 3.97 4.19 8.60
N PHE A 111 4.53 3.27 9.37
CA PHE A 111 4.11 1.87 9.34
C PHE A 111 3.99 1.30 10.75
N PHE A 112 3.04 0.40 10.94
CA PHE A 112 2.76 -0.22 12.22
C PHE A 112 3.79 -1.29 12.57
N ALA A 113 4.33 -1.20 13.79
CA ALA A 113 5.22 -2.19 14.37
C ALA A 113 4.73 -2.57 15.78
N TYR A 114 4.65 -3.88 16.04
CA TYR A 114 4.29 -4.38 17.36
C TYR A 114 5.44 -4.18 18.36
N PRO A 115 5.16 -3.96 19.66
CA PRO A 115 6.20 -3.80 20.68
C PRO A 115 7.10 -5.04 20.83
N ASN A 116 6.55 -6.23 20.62
CA ASN A 116 7.31 -7.48 20.66
C ASN A 116 8.29 -7.52 19.48
N ASN A 117 9.59 -7.67 19.76
CA ASN A 117 10.65 -7.61 18.76
C ASN A 117 10.63 -6.31 17.91
N TYR A 118 10.20 -5.19 18.50
CA TYR A 118 10.03 -3.91 17.81
C TYR A 118 11.22 -3.53 16.92
N ASN A 119 12.43 -3.52 17.46
CA ASN A 119 13.64 -3.11 16.71
C ASN A 119 13.91 -3.99 15.49
N HIS A 120 13.65 -5.30 15.57
CA HIS A 120 13.79 -6.20 14.44
C HIS A 120 12.81 -5.83 13.32
N TYR A 121 11.53 -5.66 13.64
CA TYR A 121 10.51 -5.28 12.64
C TYR A 121 10.73 -3.89 12.07
N VAL A 122 11.14 -2.93 12.90
CA VAL A 122 11.50 -1.59 12.42
C VAL A 122 12.65 -1.67 11.42
N SER A 123 13.72 -2.39 11.74
CA SER A 123 14.85 -2.58 10.82
C SER A 123 14.45 -3.32 9.55
N TYR A 124 13.53 -4.27 9.66
CA TYR A 124 13.12 -5.11 8.54
C TYR A 124 12.22 -4.36 7.53
N PHE A 125 11.30 -3.52 8.01
CA PHE A 125 10.31 -2.84 7.16
C PHE A 125 10.64 -1.40 6.80
N ARG A 126 11.55 -0.74 7.53
CA ARG A 126 12.00 0.59 7.14
C ARG A 126 12.64 0.56 5.75
N ASN A 127 12.38 1.60 4.96
CA ASN A 127 12.81 1.77 3.58
C ASN A 127 12.27 0.71 2.62
N THR A 128 11.06 0.21 2.89
CA THR A 128 10.36 -0.73 2.00
C THR A 128 9.12 -0.09 1.41
N TYR A 129 8.75 -0.51 0.21
CA TYR A 129 7.51 -0.06 -0.42
C TYR A 129 6.33 -0.85 0.12
N GLN A 130 5.35 -0.14 0.66
CA GLN A 130 4.14 -0.70 1.25
C GLN A 130 2.92 0.02 0.71
N HIS A 131 1.75 -0.53 1.00
CA HIS A 131 0.46 0.05 0.64
C HIS A 131 -0.61 -0.34 1.67
N GLY A 132 -1.74 0.34 1.63
CA GLY A 132 -2.90 0.11 2.50
C GLY A 132 -3.07 1.15 3.61
N GLY A 133 -2.26 2.20 3.63
CA GLY A 133 -2.39 3.34 4.53
C GLY A 133 -3.06 4.51 3.83
N VAL A 134 -2.89 5.72 4.38
CA VAL A 134 -3.38 6.96 3.80
C VAL A 134 -2.21 7.90 3.54
N SER A 135 -1.74 7.89 2.30
CA SER A 135 -0.79 8.86 1.74
C SER A 135 -1.25 9.29 0.35
N LEU A 136 -0.69 10.38 -0.17
CA LEU A 136 -1.02 10.83 -1.52
C LEU A 136 -0.59 9.80 -2.57
N GLU A 137 0.56 9.17 -2.36
CA GLU A 137 1.14 8.14 -3.21
C GLU A 137 0.29 6.88 -3.28
N GLU A 138 -0.40 6.53 -2.19
CA GLU A 138 -1.32 5.37 -2.17
C GLU A 138 -2.69 5.70 -2.77
N MET A 139 -3.21 6.91 -2.51
CA MET A 139 -4.61 7.27 -2.82
C MET A 139 -4.80 7.89 -4.20
N ILE A 140 -3.80 8.61 -4.72
CA ILE A 140 -3.87 9.23 -6.05
C ILE A 140 -3.44 8.18 -7.08
N ILE A 141 -4.43 7.62 -7.77
CA ILE A 141 -4.21 6.58 -8.78
C ILE A 141 -4.27 7.16 -10.21
N PRO A 142 -3.44 6.66 -11.14
CA PRO A 142 -3.61 6.95 -12.55
C PRO A 142 -4.91 6.32 -13.07
N PHE A 143 -5.62 7.08 -13.90
CA PHE A 143 -6.74 6.56 -14.69
C PHE A 143 -6.60 7.11 -16.11
N VAL A 144 -6.28 6.24 -17.06
CA VAL A 144 -5.97 6.64 -18.43
C VAL A 144 -6.91 5.91 -19.39
N VAL A 145 -7.53 6.68 -20.28
CA VAL A 145 -8.36 6.16 -21.36
C VAL A 145 -7.60 6.35 -22.67
N LEU A 146 -7.21 5.25 -23.30
CA LEU A 146 -6.48 5.25 -24.56
C LEU A 146 -7.42 4.85 -25.69
N GLN A 147 -7.40 5.66 -26.75
CA GLN A 147 -8.03 5.33 -28.02
C GLN A 147 -6.98 4.73 -28.96
N PRO A 148 -7.34 3.71 -29.77
CA PRO A 148 -6.43 3.17 -30.76
C PRO A 148 -6.08 4.27 -31.77
N ARG A 149 -4.78 4.50 -31.98
CA ARG A 149 -4.21 5.39 -33.01
C ARG A 149 -3.09 4.69 -33.75
#